data_AF-A0A949CH68-F1
#
_entry.id   AF-A0A949CH68-F1
#
_cell.length_a   1.000
_cell.length_b   1.000
_cell.length_c   1.000
_cell.angle_alpha   90.00
_cell.angle_beta   90.00
_cell.angle_gamma   90.00
#
_symmetry.space_group_name_H-M   'P 1'
#
loop_
_entity.id
_entity.type
_entity.pdbx_description
1 polymer ?
#
loop_
_entity_poly.entity_id
_entity_poly.type
_entity_poly.pdbx_seq_one_letter_code
_entity_poly.pdbx_strand_id
1 'polypeptide(L)'
;MLGKKKGNVDADIIFSIMKKIYKKEPFDKIVLVSGDGDYRMLVDFLIEENRFKKILFPNKKFASSLYKKITRIYFDYMANIKHKIKFK
;
A
#
# COMPACT_ATOMS: atom_id res chain seq x y z
N MET A 1 -33.68 5.29 -4.08
CA MET A 1 -32.67 4.22 -4.22
C MET A 1 -31.86 4.12 -2.94
N LEU A 2 -32.00 3.04 -2.17
CA LEU A 2 -31.11 2.75 -1.04
C LEU A 2 -29.83 2.14 -1.58
N GLY A 3 -28.80 2.97 -1.78
CA GLY A 3 -27.48 2.50 -2.21
C GLY A 3 -26.84 1.65 -1.11
N LYS A 4 -26.53 0.39 -1.40
CA LYS A 4 -25.78 -0.48 -0.49
C LYS A 4 -24.38 0.13 -0.30
N LYS A 5 -24.12 0.75 0.86
CA LYS A 5 -22.79 1.31 1.17
C LYS A 5 -21.74 0.21 1.00
N LYS A 6 -20.79 0.46 0.11
CA LYS A 6 -19.60 -0.38 -0.07
C LYS A 6 -18.72 -0.18 1.17
N GLY A 7 -18.33 -1.27 1.84
CA GLY A 7 -17.40 -1.18 2.97
C GLY A 7 -16.04 -0.69 2.50
N ASN A 8 -15.72 0.56 2.79
CA ASN A 8 -14.41 1.14 2.56
C ASN A 8 -13.58 0.94 3.85
N VAL A 9 -12.33 0.54 3.71
CA VAL A 9 -11.40 0.24 4.82
C VAL A 9 -10.15 1.13 4.78
N ASP A 10 -10.15 2.18 3.97
CA ASP A 10 -8.97 3.02 3.72
C ASP A 10 -8.55 3.76 4.99
N ALA A 11 -9.52 4.28 5.73
CA ALA A 11 -9.29 4.94 7.01
C ALA A 11 -8.67 3.96 8.04
N ASP A 12 -9.13 2.70 8.08
CA ASP A 12 -8.60 1.70 9.01
C ASP A 12 -7.15 1.34 8.69
N ILE A 13 -6.82 1.21 7.40
CA ILE A 13 -5.46 0.95 6.93
C ILE A 13 -4.53 2.11 7.27
N ILE A 14 -4.95 3.34 6.96
CA ILE A 14 -4.20 4.56 7.30
C ILE A 14 -3.98 4.65 8.80
N PHE A 15 -5.04 4.50 9.59
CA PHE A 15 -4.98 4.62 11.04
C PHE A 15 -4.10 3.54 11.68
N SER A 16 -4.14 2.30 11.18
CA SER A 16 -3.27 1.21 11.64
C SER A 16 -1.79 1.56 11.45
N ILE A 17 -1.42 2.08 10.28
CA ILE A 17 -0.05 2.52 9.99
C ILE A 17 0.34 3.69 10.90
N MET A 18 -0.50 4.72 10.98
CA MET A 18 -0.23 5.90 11.80
C MET A 18 -0.10 5.56 13.28
N LYS A 19 -0.94 4.65 13.79
CA LYS A 19 -0.87 4.18 15.18
C LYS A 19 0.47 3.51 15.47
N LYS A 20 0.96 2.64 14.60
CA LYS A 20 2.28 1.99 14.76
C LYS A 20 3.42 3.02 14.78
N ILE A 21 3.34 4.02 13.91
CA ILE A 21 4.31 5.11 13.84
C ILE A 21 4.29 5.93 15.13
N TYR A 22 3.11 6.39 15.54
CA TYR A 22 2.90 7.22 16.72
C TYR A 22 3.29 6.51 18.02
N LYS A 23 2.95 5.23 18.16
CA LYS A 23 3.31 4.41 19.32
C LYS A 23 4.77 3.96 19.32
N LYS A 24 5.56 4.30 18.30
CA LYS A 24 6.95 3.88 18.12
C LYS A 24 7.13 2.36 18.22
N GLU A 25 6.16 1.61 17.70
CA GLU A 25 6.27 0.15 17.65
C GLU A 25 7.44 -0.27 16.74
N PRO A 26 8.22 -1.30 17.12
CA PRO A 26 9.32 -1.78 16.29
C PRO A 26 8.78 -2.47 15.04
N PHE A 27 9.23 -2.02 13.88
CA PHE A 27 9.04 -2.67 12.58
C PHE A 27 10.14 -2.20 11.63
N ASP A 28 10.46 -3.01 10.61
CA ASP A 28 11.48 -2.66 9.62
C ASP A 28 10.95 -1.60 8.63
N LYS A 29 10.08 -2.00 7.71
CA LYS A 29 9.47 -1.12 6.71
C LYS A 29 8.06 -1.58 6.38
N ILE A 30 7.25 -0.67 5.86
CA ILE A 30 5.86 -0.94 5.46
C ILE A 30 5.82 -1.44 4.01
N VAL A 31 5.13 -2.56 3.79
CA VAL A 31 4.70 -3.03 2.48
C VAL A 31 3.19 -2.84 2.38
N LEU A 32 2.75 -2.01 1.45
CA LEU A 32 1.32 -1.76 1.22
C LEU A 32 0.83 -2.64 0.06
N VAL A 33 -0.26 -3.39 0.25
CA VAL A 33 -0.85 -4.19 -0.83
C VAL A 33 -2.16 -3.54 -1.25
N SER A 34 -2.11 -2.70 -2.29
CA SER A 34 -3.29 -2.00 -2.78
C SER A 34 -3.09 -1.54 -4.23
N GLY A 35 -4.20 -1.48 -4.98
CA GLY A 35 -4.29 -0.82 -6.29
C GLY A 35 -4.69 0.66 -6.19
N ASP A 36 -5.12 1.10 -5.02
CA ASP A 36 -5.81 2.37 -4.85
C ASP A 36 -4.86 3.57 -4.86
N GLY A 37 -5.23 4.58 -5.64
CA GLY A 37 -4.53 5.85 -5.72
C GLY A 37 -4.63 6.70 -4.46
N ASP A 38 -5.66 6.46 -3.63
CA ASP A 38 -5.94 7.25 -2.44
C ASP A 38 -4.83 7.14 -1.37
N TYR A 39 -4.03 6.08 -1.42
CA TYR A 39 -2.86 5.92 -0.55
C TYR A 39 -1.62 6.71 -0.99
N ARG A 40 -1.67 7.48 -2.08
CA ARG A 40 -0.51 8.19 -2.61
C ARG A 40 0.17 9.08 -1.57
N MET A 41 -0.63 9.87 -0.85
CA MET A 41 -0.12 10.78 0.19
C MET A 41 0.55 10.01 1.33
N LEU A 42 -0.03 8.87 1.74
CA LEU A 42 0.56 8.00 2.74
C LEU A 42 1.90 7.43 2.27
N VAL A 43 1.98 6.98 1.01
CA VAL A 43 3.20 6.42 0.43
C VAL A 43 4.31 7.48 0.39
N ASP A 44 4.02 8.70 -0.06
CA ASP A 44 5.01 9.77 -0.13
C ASP A 44 5.55 10.12 1.27
N PHE A 45 4.67 10.27 2.26
CA PHE A 45 5.06 10.47 3.67
C PHE A 45 5.95 9.34 4.21
N LEU A 46 5.59 8.08 3.95
CA LEU A 46 6.39 6.94 4.41
C LEU A 46 7.76 6.85 3.72
N ILE A 47 7.89 7.34 2.48
CA ILE A 47 9.17 7.42 1.77
C ILE A 47 10.05 8.48 2.43
N GLU A 48 9.50 9.67 2.69
CA GLU A 48 10.20 10.78 3.34
C GLU A 48 10.71 10.39 4.75
N GLU A 49 9.89 9.68 5.52
CA GLU A 49 10.25 9.17 6.84
C GLU A 49 11.23 7.99 6.79
N ASN A 50 11.63 7.53 5.60
CA ASN A 50 12.41 6.31 5.40
C ASN A 50 11.76 5.12 6.14
N ARG A 51 10.44 4.94 6.02
CA ARG A 51 9.68 3.82 6.60
C ARG A 51 8.95 2.98 5.56
N PHE A 52 8.99 3.38 4.29
CA PHE A 52 8.37 2.65 3.19
C PHE A 52 9.31 1.62 2.56
N LYS A 53 8.79 0.42 2.28
CA LYS A 53 9.48 -0.57 1.45
C LYS A 53 8.99 -0.51 0.01
N LYS A 54 7.69 -0.74 -0.19
CA LYS A 54 7.10 -0.99 -1.51
C LYS A 54 5.57 -1.05 -1.47
N ILE A 55 4.91 -0.62 -2.54
CA ILE A 55 3.50 -0.92 -2.83
C ILE A 55 3.42 -2.12 -3.79
N LEU A 56 2.57 -3.09 -3.46
CA LEU A 56 2.32 -4.27 -4.27
C LEU A 56 0.93 -4.17 -4.88
N PHE A 57 0.89 -4.06 -6.20
CA PHE A 57 -0.36 -4.03 -6.95
C PHE A 57 -0.89 -5.46 -7.13
N PRO A 58 -2.11 -5.79 -6.65
CA PRO A 58 -2.68 -7.12 -6.80
C PRO A 58 -2.86 -7.52 -8.26
N ASN A 59 -3.17 -6.54 -9.11
CA ASN A 59 -3.43 -6.75 -10.53
C ASN A 59 -2.79 -5.64 -11.38
N LYS A 60 -2.10 -6.04 -12.44
CA LYS A 60 -1.44 -5.14 -13.40
C LYS A 60 -2.41 -4.15 -14.08
N LYS A 61 -3.69 -4.52 -14.21
CA LYS A 61 -4.71 -3.70 -14.88
C LYS A 61 -5.29 -2.57 -14.03
N PHE A 62 -5.19 -2.65 -12.70
CA PHE A 62 -5.84 -1.71 -11.77
C PHE A 62 -4.82 -0.83 -11.01
N ALA A 63 -3.57 -0.77 -11.47
CA ALA A 63 -2.59 0.12 -10.86
C ALA A 63 -2.92 1.57 -11.25
N SER A 64 -3.17 2.42 -10.25
CA SER A 64 -3.44 3.85 -10.49
C SER A 64 -2.28 4.51 -11.24
N SER A 65 -2.61 5.35 -12.22
CA SER A 65 -1.64 6.14 -13.00
C SER A 65 -0.84 7.10 -12.13
N LEU A 66 -1.35 7.44 -10.93
CA LEU A 66 -0.68 8.27 -9.93
C LEU A 66 0.64 7.64 -9.44
N TYR A 67 0.79 6.33 -9.53
CA TYR A 67 2.02 5.63 -9.15
C TYR A 67 3.06 5.58 -10.28
N LYS A 68 2.73 6.01 -11.51
CA LYS A 68 3.72 6.11 -12.61
C LYS A 68 4.84 7.11 -12.30
N LYS A 69 4.57 8.09 -11.43
CA LYS A 69 5.54 9.09 -10.97
C LYS A 69 6.40 8.60 -9.80
N ILE A 70 5.98 7.55 -9.10
CA ILE A 70 6.80 6.94 -8.05
C ILE A 70 7.91 6.13 -8.72
N THR A 71 9.14 6.29 -8.21
CA THR A 71 10.31 5.55 -8.70
C THR A 71 10.03 4.05 -8.68
N ARG A 72 10.40 3.35 -9.76
CA ARG A 72 10.17 1.91 -9.97
C ARG A 72 10.70 1.00 -8.84
N ILE A 73 11.56 1.53 -7.96
CA ILE A 73 12.03 0.85 -6.75
C ILE A 73 10.93 0.62 -5.71
N TYR A 74 9.92 1.49 -5.67
CA TYR A 74 8.88 1.54 -4.64
C TYR A 74 7.57 0.86 -5.03
N PHE A 75 7.47 0.27 -6.23
CA PHE A 75 6.30 -0.53 -6.60
C PHE A 75 6.69 -1.86 -7.26
N ASP A 76 5.82 -2.86 -7.13
CA ASP A 76 5.87 -4.12 -7.88
C ASP A 76 4.47 -4.74 -7.97
N TYR A 77 4.32 -5.81 -8.72
CA TYR A 77 3.04 -6.51 -8.91
C TYR A 77 3.05 -7.83 -8.14
N MET A 78 1.92 -8.16 -7.50
CA MET A 78 1.77 -9.46 -6.81
C MET A 78 2.02 -10.65 -7.73
N ALA A 79 1.64 -10.54 -9.01
CA ALA A 79 1.89 -11.56 -10.01
C ALA A 79 3.39 -11.90 -10.16
N ASN A 80 4.28 -10.92 -9.98
CA ASN A 80 5.71 -11.12 -10.13
C ASN A 80 6.31 -11.86 -8.93
N ILE A 81 5.72 -11.74 -7.74
CA ILE A 81 6.22 -12.36 -6.50
C ILE A 81 5.50 -13.66 -6.13
N LYS A 82 4.55 -14.13 -6.95
CA LYS A 82 3.76 -15.34 -6.69
C LYS A 82 4.62 -16.58 -6.40
N HIS A 83 5.79 -16.69 -7.04
CA HIS A 83 6.74 -17.77 -6.79
C HIS A 83 7.44 -17.71 -5.43
N LYS A 84 7.48 -16.53 -4.79
CA LYS A 84 8.09 -16.32 -3.45
C LYS A 84 7.10 -16.49 -2.29
N ILE A 85 5.81 -16.32 -2.56
CA ILE A 85 4.74 -16.34 -1.54
C ILE A 85 3.83 -17.57 -1.64
N LYS A 86 4.13 -18.51 -2.56
CA LYS A 86 3.36 -19.74 -2.68
C LYS A 86 3.62 -20.60 -1.44
N PHE A 87 2.57 -20.86 -0.67
CA PHE A 87 2.61 -21.87 0.39
C PHE A 87 2.88 -23.24 -0.25
N LYS A 88 3.87 -23.96 0.28
CA LYS A 88 4.08 -25.38 -0.03
C LYS A 88 3.09 -26.22 0.77
#